data_AF-A0AAN7D7B1-F1
#
_entry.id   AF-A0AAN7D7B1-F1
#
_cell.length_a   1.000
_cell.length_b   1.000
_cell.length_c   1.000
_cell.angle_alpha   90.00
_cell.angle_beta   90.00
_cell.angle_gamma   90.00
#
_symmetry.space_group_name_H-M   'P 1'
#
loop_
_entity.id
_entity.type
_entity.pdbx_description
1 polymer ?
#
loop_
_entity_poly.entity_id
_entity_poly.type
_entity_poly.pdbx_seq_one_letter_code
_entity_poly.pdbx_strand_id
1 'polypeptide(L)'
;MSEKSKEDIVYDLMVDDETGDLRPKVDKILKDIFDNFDKDKDGKWDLKELQDFATATNGRPFEDAVIEEIIESFEIDKENRLLFSGFYQMYYMQTISEPEETLKDFKKHGYDDNLDLVSSRTEEKEEKK
;
A
#
# COMPACT_ATOMS: atom_id res chain seq x y z
N MET A 1 -9.33 -9.16 31.08
CA MET A 1 -9.53 -8.97 29.62
C MET A 1 -8.24 -8.37 29.13
N SER A 2 -7.54 -9.03 28.21
CA SER A 2 -6.29 -8.47 27.66
C SER A 2 -6.65 -7.30 26.77
N GLU A 3 -6.06 -6.14 27.01
CA GLU A 3 -6.06 -5.04 26.05
C GLU A 3 -5.28 -5.51 24.82
N LYS A 4 -5.89 -5.41 23.63
CA LYS A 4 -5.21 -5.68 22.36
C LYS A 4 -4.12 -4.63 22.17
N SER A 5 -2.97 -5.05 21.65
CA SER A 5 -1.92 -4.10 21.28
C SER A 5 -2.38 -3.22 20.12
N LYS A 6 -1.70 -2.09 19.90
CA LYS A 6 -2.00 -1.23 18.75
C LYS A 6 -1.83 -1.99 17.44
N GLU A 7 -0.80 -2.83 17.32
CA GLU A 7 -0.55 -3.69 16.17
C GLU A 7 -1.71 -4.66 15.92
N ASP A 8 -2.23 -5.32 16.97
CA ASP A 8 -3.39 -6.22 16.85
C ASP A 8 -4.64 -5.50 16.35
N ILE A 9 -4.86 -4.25 16.80
CA ILE A 9 -6.00 -3.43 16.38
C ILE A 9 -5.89 -3.07 14.89
N VAL A 10 -4.69 -2.69 14.44
CA VAL A 10 -4.46 -2.34 13.02
C VAL A 10 -4.56 -3.59 12.15
N TYR A 11 -4.03 -4.73 12.61
CA TYR A 11 -4.18 -6.01 11.92
C TYR A 11 -5.65 -6.37 11.75
N ASP A 12 -6.44 -6.39 12.83
CA ASP A 12 -7.87 -6.73 12.78
C ASP A 12 -8.69 -5.78 11.91
N LEU A 13 -8.26 -4.51 11.79
CA LEU A 13 -8.89 -3.52 10.93
C LEU A 13 -8.68 -3.83 9.44
N MET A 14 -7.55 -4.43 9.10
CA MET A 14 -7.13 -4.66 7.71
C MET A 14 -7.34 -6.09 7.24
N VAL A 15 -7.24 -7.05 8.14
CA VAL A 15 -7.24 -8.48 7.86
C VAL A 15 -8.44 -9.12 8.53
N ASP A 16 -9.09 -10.02 7.81
CA ASP A 16 -10.17 -10.83 8.34
C ASP A 16 -9.61 -11.93 9.23
N ASP A 17 -10.10 -12.03 10.47
CA ASP A 17 -9.61 -12.97 11.47
C ASP A 17 -10.02 -14.43 11.17
N GLU A 18 -11.08 -14.64 10.36
CA GLU A 18 -11.54 -15.97 9.99
C GLU A 18 -10.82 -16.49 8.75
N THR A 19 -10.63 -15.65 7.72
CA THR A 19 -10.04 -16.08 6.45
C THR A 19 -8.55 -15.78 6.32
N GLY A 20 -8.04 -14.78 7.04
CA GLY A 20 -6.69 -14.24 6.87
C GLY A 20 -6.53 -13.35 5.63
N ASP A 21 -7.61 -13.08 4.90
CA ASP A 21 -7.59 -12.21 3.72
C ASP A 21 -7.67 -10.74 4.13
N LEU A 22 -7.26 -9.84 3.23
CA LEU A 22 -7.54 -8.42 3.43
C LEU A 22 -9.04 -8.16 3.40
N ARG A 23 -9.49 -7.24 4.24
CA ARG A 23 -10.89 -6.82 4.26
C ARG A 23 -11.21 -6.03 3.00
N PRO A 24 -12.46 -6.08 2.50
CA PRO A 24 -12.88 -5.36 1.28
C PRO A 24 -12.59 -3.85 1.28
N LYS A 25 -12.48 -3.24 2.47
CA LYS A 25 -12.10 -1.84 2.62
C LYS A 25 -10.65 -1.60 2.19
N VAL A 26 -9.74 -2.49 2.56
CA VAL A 26 -8.33 -2.45 2.16
C VAL A 26 -8.21 -2.68 0.65
N ASP A 27 -8.93 -3.67 0.10
CA ASP A 27 -8.93 -3.94 -1.35
C ASP A 27 -9.29 -2.69 -2.16
N LYS A 28 -10.33 -1.98 -1.70
CA LYS A 28 -10.76 -0.74 -2.33
C LYS A 28 -9.69 0.35 -2.25
N ILE A 29 -9.04 0.50 -1.09
CA ILE A 29 -7.98 1.49 -0.89
C ILE A 29 -6.79 1.20 -1.79
N LEU A 30 -6.35 -0.05 -1.82
CA LEU A 30 -5.28 -0.50 -2.70
C LEU A 30 -5.63 -0.25 -4.16
N LYS A 31 -6.88 -0.52 -4.56
CA LYS A 31 -7.35 -0.25 -5.92
C LYS A 31 -7.36 1.25 -6.24
N ASP A 32 -7.86 2.09 -5.33
CA ASP A 32 -7.90 3.54 -5.49
C ASP A 32 -6.49 4.14 -5.58
N ILE A 33 -5.55 3.65 -4.76
CA ILE A 33 -4.13 4.03 -4.83
C ILE A 33 -3.55 3.58 -6.17
N PHE A 34 -3.77 2.32 -6.56
CA PHE A 34 -3.26 1.76 -7.81
C PHE A 34 -3.68 2.61 -9.03
N ASP A 35 -4.98 2.85 -9.13
CA ASP A 35 -5.60 3.59 -10.23
C ASP A 35 -5.20 5.08 -10.23
N ASN A 36 -4.76 5.63 -9.09
CA ASN A 36 -4.27 7.02 -9.01
C ASN A 36 -2.87 7.19 -9.64
N PHE A 37 -2.03 6.16 -9.62
CA PHE A 37 -0.70 6.20 -10.24
C PHE A 37 -0.67 5.63 -11.65
N ASP A 38 -1.62 4.78 -12.03
CA ASP A 38 -1.84 4.31 -13.41
C ASP A 38 -2.33 5.48 -14.30
N LYS A 39 -1.38 6.19 -14.92
CA LYS A 39 -1.63 7.42 -15.67
C LYS A 39 -2.19 7.15 -17.06
N ASP A 40 -1.76 6.06 -17.69
CA ASP A 40 -2.24 5.68 -19.00
C ASP A 40 -3.51 4.81 -18.95
N LYS A 41 -3.90 4.35 -17.75
CA LYS A 41 -5.10 3.56 -17.45
C LYS A 41 -5.11 2.21 -18.13
N ASP A 42 -3.93 1.62 -18.27
CA ASP A 42 -3.76 0.33 -18.92
C ASP A 42 -3.87 -0.86 -17.92
N GLY A 43 -4.06 -0.56 -16.62
CA GLY A 43 -4.29 -1.53 -15.56
C GLY A 43 -3.01 -2.17 -15.00
N LYS A 44 -1.86 -1.55 -15.25
CA LYS A 44 -0.53 -2.00 -14.82
C LYS A 44 0.35 -0.79 -14.57
N TRP A 45 1.43 -0.98 -13.82
CA TRP A 45 2.40 0.06 -13.58
C TRP A 45 3.67 -0.21 -14.36
N ASP A 46 4.04 0.75 -15.21
CA ASP A 46 5.38 0.79 -15.76
C ASP A 46 6.41 1.23 -14.70
N LEU A 47 7.69 1.21 -15.08
CA LEU A 47 8.78 1.61 -14.18
C LEU A 47 8.59 3.05 -13.66
N LYS A 48 8.06 3.95 -14.48
CA LYS A 48 7.88 5.35 -14.10
C LYS A 48 6.74 5.48 -13.09
N GLU A 49 5.62 4.81 -13.30
CA GLU A 49 4.48 4.83 -12.39
C GLU A 49 4.81 4.17 -11.05
N LEU A 50 5.55 3.06 -11.08
CA LEU A 50 6.07 2.41 -9.89
C LEU A 50 7.01 3.34 -9.10
N GLN A 51 7.88 4.08 -9.78
CA GLN A 51 8.79 5.05 -9.14
C GLN A 51 8.07 6.30 -8.61
N ASP A 52 7.04 6.76 -9.32
CA ASP A 52 6.18 7.86 -8.87
C ASP A 52 5.42 7.45 -7.60
N PHE A 53 4.90 6.21 -7.56
CA PHE A 53 4.31 5.61 -6.35
C PHE A 53 5.33 5.50 -5.22
N ALA A 54 6.51 4.95 -5.47
CA ALA A 54 7.56 4.79 -4.47
C ALA A 54 7.94 6.14 -3.84
N THR A 55 8.08 7.18 -4.67
CA THR A 55 8.39 8.52 -4.20
C THR A 55 7.26 9.12 -3.37
N ALA A 56 6.00 8.94 -3.77
CA ALA A 56 4.85 9.43 -3.03
C ALA A 56 4.67 8.72 -1.68
N THR A 57 4.90 7.40 -1.65
CA THR A 57 4.72 6.56 -0.46
C THR A 57 5.93 6.62 0.46
N ASN A 58 7.15 6.47 -0.05
CA ASN A 58 8.37 6.35 0.75
C ASN A 58 9.19 7.65 0.83
N GLY A 59 8.80 8.69 0.10
CA GLY A 59 9.55 9.94 -0.03
C GLY A 59 10.79 9.84 -0.92
N ARG A 60 11.08 8.65 -1.47
CA ARG A 60 12.19 8.40 -2.38
C ARG A 60 11.84 7.30 -3.40
N PRO A 61 12.44 7.32 -4.60
CA PRO A 61 12.31 6.23 -5.55
C PRO A 61 12.82 4.90 -4.97
N PHE A 62 12.30 3.79 -5.46
CA PHE A 62 12.86 2.48 -5.19
C PHE A 62 14.25 2.35 -5.81
N GLU A 63 15.12 1.65 -5.11
CA GLU A 63 16.43 1.27 -5.61
C GLU A 63 16.27 0.15 -6.65
N ASP A 64 17.17 0.08 -7.63
CA ASP A 64 17.07 -0.90 -8.73
C ASP A 64 16.93 -2.34 -8.21
N ALA A 65 17.65 -2.68 -7.13
CA ALA A 65 17.55 -3.99 -6.49
C ALA A 65 16.14 -4.30 -5.95
N VAL A 66 15.43 -3.30 -5.43
CA VAL A 66 14.05 -3.45 -4.95
C VAL A 66 13.09 -3.64 -6.12
N ILE A 67 13.34 -2.94 -7.23
CA ILE A 67 12.53 -3.09 -8.45
C ILE A 67 12.72 -4.48 -9.05
N GLU A 68 13.97 -4.96 -9.12
CA GLU A 68 14.28 -6.32 -9.57
C GLU A 68 13.57 -7.36 -8.68
N GLU A 69 13.64 -7.21 -7.36
CA GLU A 69 12.92 -8.08 -6.42
C GLU A 69 11.40 -8.04 -6.65
N ILE A 70 10.82 -6.87 -6.90
CA ILE A 70 9.39 -6.74 -7.19
C ILE A 70 9.03 -7.49 -8.48
N ILE A 71 9.81 -7.31 -9.54
CA ILE A 71 9.59 -7.96 -10.84
C ILE A 71 9.74 -9.48 -10.74
N GLU A 72 10.67 -9.97 -9.91
CA GLU A 72 10.90 -11.41 -9.72
C GLU A 72 9.88 -12.08 -8.80
N SER A 73 9.34 -11.34 -7.83
CA SER A 73 8.50 -11.90 -6.76
C SER A 73 7.00 -11.77 -7.00
N PHE A 74 6.58 -10.80 -7.83
CA PHE A 74 5.17 -10.43 -8.00
C PHE A 74 4.68 -10.58 -9.43
N GLU A 75 3.35 -10.56 -9.58
CA GLU A 75 2.72 -10.73 -10.88
C GLU A 75 2.96 -9.51 -11.78
N ILE A 76 3.65 -9.76 -12.89
CA ILE A 76 3.99 -8.80 -13.93
C ILE A 76 3.39 -9.22 -15.27
N ASP A 77 3.28 -8.27 -16.20
CA ASP A 77 2.98 -8.57 -17.59
C ASP A 77 4.23 -8.99 -18.38
N LYS A 78 4.05 -9.20 -19.69
CA LYS A 78 5.12 -9.64 -20.61
C LYS A 78 6.23 -8.60 -20.81
N GLU A 79 6.01 -7.36 -20.37
CA GLU A 79 6.91 -6.21 -20.51
C GLU A 79 7.46 -5.78 -19.14
N ASN A 80 7.40 -6.66 -18.13
CA ASN A 80 7.83 -6.41 -16.75
C ASN A 80 7.10 -5.26 -16.05
N ARG A 81 5.84 -5.00 -16.43
CA ARG A 81 4.99 -4.01 -15.75
C ARG A 81 4.19 -4.69 -14.65
N LEU A 82 4.13 -4.06 -13.48
CA LEU A 82 3.47 -4.63 -12.30
C LEU A 82 1.96 -4.62 -12.48
N LEU A 83 1.31 -5.77 -12.41
CA LEU A 83 -0.15 -5.86 -12.44
C LEU A 83 -0.75 -5.49 -11.08
N PHE A 84 -2.02 -5.08 -11.08
CA PHE A 84 -2.74 -4.84 -9.81
C PHE A 84 -2.70 -6.05 -8.87
N SER A 85 -2.77 -7.29 -9.40
CA SER A 85 -2.66 -8.50 -8.59
C SER A 85 -1.29 -8.66 -7.94
N GLY A 86 -0.21 -8.30 -8.63
CA GLY A 86 1.14 -8.27 -8.08
C GLY A 86 1.29 -7.20 -6.98
N PHE A 87 0.79 -5.99 -7.25
CA PHE A 87 0.73 -4.90 -6.25
C PHE A 87 -0.08 -5.30 -5.01
N TYR A 88 -1.23 -5.93 -5.22
CA TYR A 88 -2.08 -6.43 -4.14
C TYR A 88 -1.35 -7.48 -3.31
N GLN A 89 -0.66 -8.44 -3.95
CA GLN A 89 0.11 -9.46 -3.25
C GLN A 89 1.27 -8.87 -2.44
N MET A 90 1.92 -7.83 -2.96
CA MET A 90 2.96 -7.07 -2.24
C MET A 90 2.39 -6.47 -0.95
N TYR A 91 1.27 -5.76 -1.05
CA TYR A 91 0.61 -5.17 0.10
C TYR A 91 0.02 -6.22 1.05
N TYR A 92 -0.47 -7.35 0.55
CA TYR A 92 -0.93 -8.46 1.38
C TYR A 92 0.21 -8.94 2.29
N MET A 93 1.38 -9.26 1.72
CA MET A 93 2.52 -9.75 2.52
C MET A 93 3.03 -8.71 3.52
N GLN A 94 3.08 -7.43 3.13
CA GLN A 94 3.44 -6.34 4.03
C GLN A 94 2.41 -6.20 5.16
N THR A 95 1.10 -6.25 4.87
CA THR A 95 0.05 -6.08 5.88
C THR A 95 0.03 -7.22 6.89
N ILE A 96 0.31 -8.44 6.45
CA ILE A 96 0.38 -9.60 7.36
C ILE A 96 1.60 -9.51 8.29
N SER A 97 2.71 -8.92 7.81
CA SER A 97 3.97 -8.84 8.58
C SER A 97 4.08 -7.56 9.42
N GLU A 98 3.70 -6.42 8.85
CA GLU A 98 3.90 -5.06 9.35
C GLU A 98 2.65 -4.18 9.04
N PRO A 99 1.49 -4.48 9.64
CA PRO A 99 0.22 -3.78 9.35
C PRO A 99 0.30 -2.26 9.66
N GLU A 100 1.12 -1.84 10.62
CA GLU A 100 1.32 -0.43 10.93
C GLU A 100 1.99 0.37 9.80
N GLU A 101 2.93 -0.23 9.07
CA GLU A 101 3.55 0.43 7.91
C GLU A 101 2.54 0.54 6.76
N THR A 102 1.71 -0.49 6.51
CA THR A 102 0.59 -0.36 5.57
C THR A 102 -0.36 0.78 5.94
N LEU A 103 -0.70 0.94 7.22
CA LEU A 103 -1.58 2.02 7.67
C LEU A 103 -0.97 3.40 7.43
N LYS A 104 0.33 3.54 7.70
CA LYS A 104 1.09 4.77 7.46
C LYS A 104 1.17 5.12 5.98
N ASP A 105 1.30 4.14 5.10
CA ASP A 105 1.22 4.34 3.66
C ASP A 105 -0.17 4.87 3.26
N PHE A 106 -1.24 4.24 3.74
CA PHE A 106 -2.60 4.71 3.47
C PHE A 106 -2.81 6.15 3.98
N LYS A 107 -2.25 6.51 5.13
CA LYS A 107 -2.30 7.90 5.62
C LYS A 107 -1.65 8.90 4.67
N LYS A 108 -0.51 8.55 4.06
CA LYS A 108 0.15 9.41 3.05
C LYS A 108 -0.70 9.60 1.80
N HIS A 109 -1.56 8.61 1.49
CA HIS A 109 -2.52 8.69 0.38
C HIS A 109 -3.89 9.28 0.78
N GLY A 110 -4.01 9.82 2.01
CA GLY A 110 -5.18 10.58 2.46
C GLY A 110 -6.24 9.78 3.21
N TYR A 111 -5.90 8.59 3.71
CA TYR A 111 -6.79 7.80 4.57
C TYR A 111 -6.51 8.06 6.06
N ASP A 112 -7.49 7.85 6.92
CA ASP A 112 -7.32 7.99 8.37
C ASP A 112 -7.08 6.63 9.07
N ASP A 113 -6.98 6.64 10.40
CA ASP A 113 -6.85 5.43 11.24
C ASP A 113 -8.01 4.44 11.12
N ASN A 114 -9.16 4.87 10.57
CA ASN A 114 -10.31 4.02 10.31
C ASN A 114 -10.37 3.56 8.86
N LEU A 115 -9.36 3.87 8.04
CA LEU A 115 -9.33 3.60 6.59
C LEU A 115 -10.33 4.44 5.78
N ASP A 116 -10.81 5.56 6.32
CA ASP A 116 -11.71 6.46 5.60
C ASP A 116 -10.93 7.57 4.90
N LEU A 117 -11.29 7.86 3.65
CA LEU A 117 -10.66 8.93 2.87
C LEU A 117 -11.01 10.29 3.49
N VAL A 118 -10.03 10.96 4.06
CA VAL A 118 -10.20 12.27 4.67
C VAL A 118 -9.92 13.35 3.62
N SER A 119 -10.98 14.06 3.20
CA SER A 119 -10.92 15.19 2.26
C SER A 119 -10.11 16.41 2.78
N SER A 120 -9.48 16.31 3.94
CA SER A 120 -8.81 17.41 4.62
C SER A 120 -7.30 17.22 4.58
N ARG A 121 -6.65 18.00 3.72
CA ARG A 121 -5.22 18.32 3.72
C ARG A 121 -4.76 18.63 5.14
N THR A 122 -4.26 17.61 5.85
CA THR A 122 -3.64 17.82 7.15
C THR A 122 -2.15 17.60 6.93
N GLU A 123 -1.46 18.72 6.76
CA GLU A 123 0.00 18.80 6.84
C GLU A 123 0.44 18.15 8.16
N GLU A 124 0.92 16.91 8.11
CA GLU A 124 1.77 16.40 9.18
C GLU A 124 3.08 17.18 9.11
N LYS A 125 3.14 18.22 9.94
CA LYS A 125 4.37 18.93 10.27
C LYS A 125 5.42 17.90 10.67
N GLU A 126 6.55 17.92 9.96
CA GLU A 126 7.82 17.35 10.41
C GLU A 126 8.09 17.79 11.87
N GLU A 127 7.92 16.91 12.85
CA GLU A 127 8.62 17.06 14.12
C GLU A 127 10.05 16.57 13.94
N LYS A 128 10.90 17.48 13.45
CA LYS A 128 12.34 17.41 13.72
C LYS A 128 12.55 17.55 15.23
N LYS A 129 13.14 16.53 15.84
CA LYS A 129 13.82 16.66 17.13
C LYS A 129 15.31 16.44 16.94
#